data_AF-R6LLC2-F1
#
_entry.id   AF-R6LLC2-F1
#
_cell.length_a   1.000
_cell.length_b   1.000
_cell.length_c   1.000
_cell.angle_alpha   90.00
_cell.angle_beta   90.00
_cell.angle_gamma   90.00
#
_symmetry.space_group_name_H-M   'P 1'
#
loop_
_entity.id
_entity.type
_entity.pdbx_description
1 polymer ?
#
loop_
_entity_poly.entity_id
_entity_poly.type
_entity_poly.pdbx_seq_one_letter_code
_entity_poly.pdbx_strand_id
1 'polypeptide(L)'
;MDCTWSPDGGAALTLTAPQTLEGIRAEVSADGARVVYEDTAVGFESLAGGRLAPMALPYLLGSGWYEGYISACGMENGLLRMTCLDGYGEEELAVDTWLDTQSGQPCRCEISYQGQTLLTAEISAFAMNRGNNENTEKNLGGGVSG
;
A
#
# COMPACT_ATOMS: atom_id res chain seq x y z
N MET A 1 -2.93 -8.17 10.83
CA MET A 1 -3.80 -8.18 9.65
C MET A 1 -2.98 -8.73 8.51
N ASP A 2 -3.50 -9.72 7.80
CA ASP A 2 -2.88 -10.29 6.62
C ASP A 2 -3.54 -9.71 5.38
N CYS A 3 -2.74 -9.35 4.37
CA CYS A 3 -3.23 -8.65 3.19
C CYS A 3 -2.66 -9.25 1.91
N THR A 4 -3.47 -9.24 0.85
CA THR A 4 -3.04 -9.42 -0.52
C THR A 4 -3.53 -8.24 -1.35
N TRP A 5 -2.77 -7.89 -2.38
CA TRP A 5 -3.15 -6.87 -3.35
C TRP A 5 -2.84 -7.35 -4.76
N SER A 6 -3.68 -6.98 -5.72
CA SER A 6 -3.42 -7.18 -7.15
C SER A 6 -4.01 -6.03 -7.96
N PRO A 7 -3.42 -5.70 -9.13
CA PRO A 7 -3.92 -4.62 -9.98
C PRO A 7 -5.40 -4.79 -10.38
N ASP A 8 -5.79 -6.01 -10.76
CA ASP A 8 -7.14 -6.29 -11.26
C ASP A 8 -8.18 -6.58 -10.16
N GLY A 9 -7.72 -6.94 -8.95
CA GLY A 9 -8.57 -7.41 -7.86
C GLY A 9 -8.66 -6.49 -6.64
N GLY A 10 -7.86 -5.42 -6.60
CA GLY A 10 -7.74 -4.56 -5.42
C GLY A 10 -7.05 -5.28 -4.26
N ALA A 11 -7.45 -4.95 -3.03
CA ALA A 11 -6.95 -5.56 -1.81
C ALA A 11 -7.95 -6.53 -1.18
N ALA A 12 -7.45 -7.64 -0.66
CA ALA A 12 -8.17 -8.47 0.29
C ALA A 12 -7.40 -8.51 1.60
N LEU A 13 -8.11 -8.47 2.72
CA LEU A 13 -7.52 -8.50 4.04
C LEU A 13 -8.24 -9.45 4.98
N THR A 14 -7.51 -10.00 5.94
CA THR A 14 -8.02 -10.78 7.05
C THR A 14 -7.47 -10.23 8.36
N LEU A 15 -8.36 -9.92 9.29
CA LEU A 15 -7.98 -9.52 10.64
C LEU A 15 -7.46 -10.76 11.39
N THR A 16 -6.26 -10.63 11.95
CA THR A 16 -5.59 -11.71 12.71
C THR A 16 -5.55 -11.41 14.20
N ALA A 17 -5.94 -10.20 14.60
CA ALA A 17 -6.01 -9.74 15.98
C ALA A 17 -6.87 -8.47 16.06
N PRO A 18 -7.37 -8.10 17.26
CA PRO A 18 -7.47 -8.97 18.45
C PRO A 18 -8.39 -10.17 18.18
N GLN A 19 -8.39 -11.16 19.08
CA GLN A 19 -9.15 -12.42 18.91
C GLN A 19 -10.66 -12.20 18.68
N THR A 20 -11.23 -11.10 19.18
CA THR A 20 -12.64 -10.72 18.96
C THR A 20 -12.94 -10.32 17.52
N LEU A 21 -11.92 -9.96 16.73
CA LEU A 21 -12.03 -9.58 15.32
C LEU A 21 -11.33 -10.57 14.39
N GLU A 22 -10.68 -11.60 14.94
CA GLU A 22 -9.92 -12.57 14.16
C GLU A 22 -10.82 -13.32 13.18
N GLY A 23 -10.36 -13.47 11.94
CA GLY A 23 -11.09 -14.16 10.87
C GLY A 23 -12.00 -13.25 10.05
N ILE A 24 -12.26 -12.01 10.48
CA ILE A 24 -13.05 -11.04 9.71
C ILE A 24 -12.30 -10.66 8.45
N ARG A 25 -13.02 -10.65 7.31
CA ARG A 25 -12.46 -10.38 5.99
C ARG A 25 -13.08 -9.14 5.36
N ALA A 26 -12.28 -8.43 4.58
CA ALA A 26 -12.78 -7.35 3.73
C ALA A 26 -12.08 -7.38 2.37
N GLU A 27 -12.80 -6.91 1.37
CA GLU A 27 -12.31 -6.64 0.02
C GLU A 27 -12.40 -5.14 -0.21
N VAL A 28 -11.34 -4.54 -0.73
CA VAL A 28 -11.29 -3.10 -1.02
C VAL A 28 -10.84 -2.89 -2.46
N SER A 29 -11.57 -2.05 -3.16
CA SER A 29 -11.29 -1.64 -4.53
C SER A 29 -11.33 -0.11 -4.66
N ALA A 30 -11.05 0.39 -5.86
CA ALA A 30 -11.21 1.81 -6.20
C ALA A 30 -12.62 2.33 -5.86
N ASP A 31 -13.64 1.49 -6.04
CA ASP A 31 -15.05 1.84 -5.83
C ASP A 31 -15.47 1.79 -4.35
N GLY A 32 -14.56 1.43 -3.44
CA GLY A 32 -14.77 1.39 -1.99
C GLY A 32 -14.50 0.04 -1.35
N ALA A 33 -14.82 -0.05 -0.05
CA ALA A 33 -14.61 -1.24 0.78
C ALA A 33 -15.90 -2.03 0.97
N ARG A 34 -15.84 -3.35 0.75
CA ARG A 34 -16.88 -4.32 1.06
C ARG A 34 -16.38 -5.26 2.17
N VAL A 35 -17.06 -5.26 3.31
CA VAL A 35 -16.81 -6.25 4.37
C VAL A 35 -17.49 -7.57 3.99
N VAL A 36 -16.74 -8.68 4.10
CA VAL A 36 -17.23 -10.02 3.76
C VAL A 36 -17.15 -10.87 5.04
N TYR A 37 -18.15 -10.72 5.91
CA TYR A 37 -18.26 -11.57 7.11
C TYR A 37 -19.69 -11.58 7.69
N GLU A 38 -20.46 -12.64 7.43
CA GLU A 38 -21.81 -12.93 7.99
C GLU A 38 -22.62 -11.69 8.45
N ASP A 39 -23.08 -11.66 9.71
CA ASP A 39 -23.88 -10.57 10.31
C ASP A 39 -23.02 -9.54 11.09
N THR A 40 -21.68 -9.71 11.10
CA THR A 40 -20.78 -8.84 11.88
C THR A 40 -20.06 -7.86 10.96
N ALA A 41 -20.64 -6.68 10.78
CA ALA A 41 -19.96 -5.55 10.18
C ALA A 41 -19.08 -4.86 11.24
N VAL A 42 -17.76 -4.88 11.06
CA VAL A 42 -16.87 -4.01 11.82
C VAL A 42 -16.88 -2.64 11.15
N GLY A 43 -17.66 -1.73 11.71
CA GLY A 43 -17.65 -0.33 11.31
C GLY A 43 -16.43 0.36 11.91
N PHE A 44 -15.44 0.69 11.08
CA PHE A 44 -14.44 1.68 11.45
C PHE A 44 -14.96 3.06 11.04
N GLU A 45 -14.88 4.04 11.94
CA GLU A 45 -15.16 5.41 11.56
C GLU A 45 -14.17 5.85 10.47
N SER A 46 -14.70 6.54 9.46
CA SER A 46 -13.89 7.06 8.38
C SER A 46 -13.11 8.30 8.83
N LEU A 47 -11.82 8.33 8.50
CA LEU A 47 -10.89 9.42 8.79
C LEU A 47 -11.10 10.58 7.80
N ALA A 48 -10.49 11.72 8.12
CA ALA A 48 -10.54 12.94 7.30
C ALA A 48 -11.97 13.36 6.90
N GLY A 49 -12.92 13.27 7.85
CA GLY A 49 -14.31 13.71 7.64
C GLY A 49 -15.14 12.79 6.74
N GLY A 50 -14.86 11.48 6.73
CA GLY A 50 -15.58 10.52 5.90
C GLY A 50 -14.84 10.06 4.65
N ARG A 51 -13.63 10.58 4.39
CA ARG A 51 -12.89 10.36 3.15
C ARG A 51 -12.10 9.05 3.12
N LEU A 52 -11.64 8.58 4.28
CA LEU A 52 -10.71 7.46 4.32
C LEU A 52 -11.13 6.41 5.36
N ALA A 53 -11.63 5.26 4.90
CA ALA A 53 -11.82 4.12 5.77
C ALA A 53 -10.45 3.51 6.13
N PRO A 54 -10.14 3.22 7.42
CA PRO A 54 -8.88 2.56 7.80
C PRO A 54 -8.61 1.25 7.05
N MET A 55 -9.67 0.52 6.70
CA MET A 55 -9.59 -0.73 5.94
C MET A 55 -9.08 -0.55 4.50
N ALA A 56 -9.06 0.69 3.99
CA ALA A 56 -8.52 0.98 2.66
C ALA A 56 -6.99 1.01 2.61
N LEU A 57 -6.30 0.96 3.75
CA LEU A 57 -4.84 1.03 3.83
C LEU A 57 -4.15 0.05 2.87
N PRO A 58 -4.46 -1.26 2.82
CA PRO A 58 -3.75 -2.18 1.94
C PRO A 58 -4.00 -1.89 0.45
N TYR A 59 -5.18 -1.37 0.10
CA TYR A 59 -5.50 -0.94 -1.26
C TYR A 59 -4.64 0.25 -1.67
N LEU A 60 -4.58 1.29 -0.81
CA LEU A 60 -3.83 2.52 -1.07
C LEU A 60 -2.32 2.32 -1.11
N LEU A 61 -1.78 1.40 -0.30
CA LEU A 61 -0.35 1.05 -0.40
C LEU A 61 -0.06 0.37 -1.74
N GLY A 62 -0.89 -0.61 -2.13
CA GLY A 62 -0.74 -1.30 -3.42
C GLY A 62 -0.89 -0.37 -4.62
N SER A 63 -1.93 0.47 -4.65
CA SER A 63 -2.13 1.46 -5.73
C SER A 63 -1.00 2.48 -5.77
N GLY A 64 -0.62 3.04 -4.62
CA GLY A 64 0.46 4.02 -4.51
C GLY A 64 1.82 3.49 -4.99
N TRP A 65 2.11 2.20 -4.75
CA TRP A 65 3.33 1.57 -5.27
C TRP A 65 3.27 1.19 -6.75
N TYR A 66 2.08 0.82 -7.24
CA TYR A 66 1.92 0.32 -8.61
C TYR A 66 1.69 1.44 -9.63
N GLU A 67 0.88 2.44 -9.29
CA GLU A 67 0.40 3.50 -10.20
C GLU A 67 0.88 4.89 -9.77
N GLY A 68 1.14 5.07 -8.48
CA GLY A 68 1.59 6.34 -7.92
C GLY A 68 2.93 6.77 -8.49
N TYR A 69 3.13 8.09 -8.55
CA TYR A 69 4.39 8.66 -9.00
C TYR A 69 5.25 9.06 -7.80
N ILE A 70 6.56 8.78 -7.89
CA ILE A 70 7.50 9.14 -6.84
C ILE A 70 7.73 10.65 -6.87
N SER A 71 7.33 11.34 -5.82
CA SER A 71 7.51 12.79 -5.67
C SER A 71 8.78 13.15 -4.90
N ALA A 72 9.22 12.26 -4.00
CA ALA A 72 10.45 12.41 -3.23
C ALA A 72 11.05 11.05 -2.86
N CYS A 73 12.37 11.01 -2.74
CA CYS A 73 13.07 9.89 -2.13
C CYS A 73 14.33 10.36 -1.39
N GLY A 74 14.67 9.69 -0.28
CA GLY A 74 15.81 10.08 0.53
C GLY A 74 16.06 9.14 1.71
N MET A 75 17.23 9.28 2.32
CA MET A 75 17.58 8.51 3.51
C MET A 75 16.98 9.14 4.76
N GLU A 76 16.33 8.33 5.60
CA GLU A 76 15.81 8.74 6.90
C GLU A 76 16.09 7.65 7.93
N ASN A 77 16.85 7.97 8.98
CA ASN A 77 17.16 7.06 10.09
C ASN A 77 17.69 5.66 9.66
N GLY A 78 18.45 5.60 8.57
CA GLY A 78 19.02 4.35 8.03
C GLY A 78 18.12 3.57 7.08
N LEU A 79 16.91 4.06 6.81
CA LEU A 79 15.96 3.51 5.83
C LEU A 79 15.87 4.40 4.60
N LEU A 80 15.53 3.83 3.45
CA LEU A 80 15.17 4.60 2.28
C LEU A 80 13.69 4.98 2.39
N ARG A 81 13.38 6.27 2.52
CA ARG A 81 12.02 6.80 2.43
C ARG A 81 11.70 7.16 0.98
N MET A 82 10.58 6.66 0.50
CA MET A 82 9.99 6.98 -0.79
C MET A 82 8.59 7.54 -0.57
N THR A 83 8.29 8.68 -1.19
CA THR A 83 6.95 9.27 -1.18
C THR A 83 6.33 9.08 -2.55
N CYS A 84 5.24 8.31 -2.63
CA CYS A 84 4.37 8.26 -3.80
C CYS A 84 3.16 9.16 -3.58
N LEU A 85 2.70 9.82 -4.64
CA LEU A 85 1.45 10.57 -4.62
C LEU A 85 0.38 9.77 -5.38
N ASP A 86 -0.77 9.58 -4.74
CA ASP A 86 -1.95 8.92 -5.31
C ASP A 86 -3.09 9.94 -5.43
N GLY A 87 -3.69 10.04 -6.62
CA GLY A 87 -4.64 11.09 -6.97
C GLY A 87 -3.99 12.39 -7.47
N TYR A 88 -4.79 13.47 -7.52
CA TYR A 88 -4.36 14.79 -8.00
C TYR A 88 -5.08 15.92 -7.23
N GLY A 89 -4.42 17.08 -7.13
CA GLY A 89 -5.03 18.30 -6.60
C GLY A 89 -5.39 18.21 -5.11
N GLU A 90 -6.58 18.69 -4.74
CA GLU A 90 -7.01 18.73 -3.33
C GLU A 90 -7.37 17.35 -2.75
N GLU A 91 -7.37 16.30 -3.55
CA GLU A 91 -7.68 14.92 -3.13
C GLU A 91 -6.44 14.02 -3.10
N GLU A 92 -5.27 14.58 -3.39
CA GLU A 92 -4.01 13.85 -3.43
C GLU A 92 -3.61 13.33 -2.03
N LEU A 93 -3.33 12.04 -1.97
CA LEU A 93 -2.80 11.37 -0.79
C LEU A 93 -1.30 11.14 -0.98
N ALA A 94 -0.53 11.40 0.07
CA ALA A 94 0.88 11.03 0.12
C ALA A 94 1.03 9.66 0.79
N VAL A 95 1.65 8.73 0.08
CA VAL A 95 2.02 7.40 0.55
C VAL A 95 3.52 7.40 0.80
N ASP A 96 3.92 7.62 2.04
CA ASP A 96 5.29 7.47 2.48
C ASP A 96 5.59 6.01 2.81
N THR A 97 6.68 5.48 2.26
CA THR A 97 7.13 4.10 2.47
C THR A 97 8.60 4.10 2.86
N TRP A 98 8.91 3.51 4.01
CA TRP A 98 10.28 3.28 4.45
C TRP A 98 10.68 1.85 4.10
N LEU A 99 11.75 1.74 3.34
CA LEU A 99 12.31 0.50 2.81
C LEU A 99 13.59 0.18 3.58
N ASP A 100 13.74 -1.07 3.98
CA ASP A 100 15.02 -1.58 4.48
C ASP A 100 16.06 -1.53 3.38
N THR A 101 17.24 -0.98 3.68
CA THR A 101 18.28 -0.72 2.67
C THR A 101 19.00 -1.98 2.21
N GLN A 102 18.93 -3.07 2.96
CA GLN A 102 19.59 -4.33 2.60
C GLN A 102 18.69 -5.21 1.73
N SER A 103 17.43 -5.36 2.11
CA SER A 103 16.44 -6.23 1.46
C SER A 103 15.60 -5.50 0.40
N GLY A 104 15.51 -4.16 0.48
CA GLY A 104 14.59 -3.36 -0.33
C GLY A 104 13.12 -3.54 0.03
N GLN A 105 12.80 -4.22 1.14
CA GLN A 105 11.43 -4.49 1.53
C GLN A 105 10.81 -3.33 2.31
N PRO A 106 9.51 -3.04 2.16
CA PRO A 106 8.83 -2.04 2.96
C PRO A 106 8.71 -2.52 4.41
N CYS A 107 9.03 -1.64 5.35
CA CYS A 107 8.97 -1.91 6.79
C CYS A 107 7.97 -1.02 7.51
N ARG A 108 7.74 0.19 7.00
CA ARG A 108 6.77 1.15 7.54
C ARG A 108 6.11 1.91 6.40
N CYS A 109 4.84 2.22 6.57
CA CYS A 109 4.14 3.16 5.70
C CYS A 109 3.33 4.18 6.49
N GLU A 110 3.17 5.35 5.90
CA GLU A 110 2.25 6.38 6.35
C GLU A 110 1.40 6.87 5.18
N ILE A 111 0.11 7.09 5.42
CA ILE A 111 -0.77 7.79 4.50
C ILE A 111 -1.09 9.15 5.10
N SER A 112 -0.76 10.19 4.36
CA SER A 112 -0.98 11.57 4.75
C SER A 112 -1.89 12.30 3.78
N TYR A 113 -2.70 13.20 4.33
CA TYR A 113 -3.55 14.12 3.59
C TYR A 113 -3.31 15.54 4.07
N GLN A 114 -3.01 16.47 3.16
CA GLN A 114 -2.67 17.87 3.48
C GLN A 114 -1.60 17.99 4.60
N GLY A 115 -0.58 17.13 4.55
CA GLY A 115 0.52 17.11 5.52
C GLY A 115 0.17 16.56 6.91
N GLN A 116 -1.02 16.00 7.10
CA GLN A 116 -1.40 15.29 8.33
C GLN A 116 -1.40 13.79 8.10
N THR A 117 -0.64 13.04 8.91
CA THR A 117 -0.65 11.57 8.89
C THR A 117 -2.01 11.07 9.39
N LEU A 118 -2.71 10.32 8.53
CA LEU A 118 -4.01 9.71 8.82
C LEU A 118 -3.87 8.26 9.26
N LEU A 119 -3.01 7.49 8.60
CA LEU A 119 -2.79 6.07 8.85
C LEU A 119 -1.30 5.77 8.92
N THR A 120 -0.96 4.79 9.76
CA THR A 120 0.40 4.23 9.86
C THR A 120 0.31 2.71 9.86
N ALA A 121 1.25 2.05 9.20
CA ALA A 121 1.42 0.60 9.27
C ALA A 121 2.89 0.24 9.48
N GLU A 122 3.11 -0.82 10.26
CA GLU A 122 4.34 -1.59 10.26
C GLU A 122 4.12 -2.84 9.40
N ILE A 123 5.06 -3.10 8.49
CA ILE A 123 4.96 -4.18 7.52
C ILE A 123 5.94 -5.28 7.89
N SER A 124 5.43 -6.51 7.90
CA SER A 124 6.22 -7.72 8.11
C SER A 124 5.79 -8.80 7.14
N ALA A 125 6.65 -9.81 6.93
CA ALA A 125 6.40 -10.93 6.02
C ALA A 125 6.01 -10.50 4.59
N PHE A 126 6.58 -9.39 4.09
CA PHE A 126 6.31 -8.89 2.75
C PHE A 126 6.81 -9.87 1.68
N ALA A 127 5.95 -10.17 0.71
CA ALA A 127 6.29 -10.99 -0.45
C ALA A 127 5.61 -10.45 -1.70
N MET A 128 6.35 -10.38 -2.80
CA MET A 128 5.79 -10.13 -4.12
C MET A 128 5.67 -11.45 -4.87
N ASN A 129 4.48 -11.75 -5.37
CA ASN A 129 4.31 -12.87 -6.28
C ASN A 129 4.58 -12.37 -7.70
N ARG A 130 5.74 -12.70 -8.25
CA ARG A 130 6.06 -12.36 -9.64
C ARG A 130 5.19 -13.25 -10.51
N GLY A 131 4.12 -12.71 -11.09
CA GLY A 131 3.38 -13.40 -12.15
C GLY A 131 4.38 -13.91 -13.19
N ASN A 132 4.15 -15.12 -13.72
CA ASN A 132 5.03 -15.75 -14.72
C ASN A 132 5.16 -14.86 -15.96
N ASN A 133 6.10 -13.92 -15.92
CA ASN A 133 6.49 -13.13 -17.09
C ASN A 133 7.80 -13.71 -17.59
N GLU A 134 7.73 -14.34 -18.76
CA GLU A 134 8.90 -14.75 -19.53
C GLU A 134 9.85 -13.55 -19.69
N ASN A 135 11.12 -13.84 -19.48
CA ASN A 135 12.21 -12.90 -19.33
C ASN A 135 12.50 -12.17 -20.66
N THR A 136 11.84 -11.04 -20.94
CA THR A 136 12.34 -10.12 -21.99
C THR A 136 13.37 -9.18 -21.39
N GLU A 137 14.61 -9.66 -21.28
CA GLU A 137 15.76 -8.77 -21.17
C GLU A 137 15.78 -7.87 -22.40
N LYS A 138 15.26 -6.65 -22.29
CA LYS A 138 15.56 -5.60 -23.27
C LYS A 138 16.97 -5.13 -22.97
N ASN A 139 17.93 -5.67 -23.70
CA ASN A 139 19.29 -5.14 -23.80
C ASN A 139 19.20 -3.65 -24.16
N LEU A 140 19.49 -2.76 -23.20
CA LEU A 140 19.45 -1.30 -23.37
C LEU A 140 20.69 -0.75 -24.09
N GLY A 141 21.30 -1.54 -24.98
CA GLY A 141 22.16 -1.02 -26.04
C GLY A 141 23.35 -0.17 -25.58
N GLY A 142 23.94 -0.48 -24.43
CA GLY A 142 25.18 0.14 -23.96
C GLY A 142 26.41 -0.44 -24.66
N GLY A 143 26.43 -0.42 -25.99
CA GLY A 143 27.62 -0.76 -26.76
C GLY A 143 28.63 0.38 -26.65
N VAL A 144 29.69 0.19 -25.85
CA VAL A 144 30.83 1.10 -25.84
C VAL A 144 31.45 1.07 -27.24
N SER A 145 31.33 2.20 -27.93
CA SER A 145 31.98 2.45 -29.21
C SER A 145 33.26 3.24 -28.94
N GLY A 146 34.42 2.64 -29.20
CA GLY A 146 35.72 3.32 -29.25
C GLY A 146 36.59 3.13 -28.02
#